data_AF-A0A521G2R6-F1
#
_entry.id   AF-A0A521G2R6-F1
#
_cell.length_a   1.000
_cell.length_b   1.000
_cell.length_c   1.000
_cell.angle_alpha   90.00
_cell.angle_beta   90.00
_cell.angle_gamma   90.00
#
_symmetry.space_group_name_H-M   'P 1'
#
loop_
_entity.id
_entity.type
_entity.pdbx_description
1 polymer ?
#
loop_
_entity_poly.entity_id
_entity_poly.type
_entity_poly.pdbx_seq_one_letter_code
_entity_poly.pdbx_strand_id
1 'polypeptide(L)'
;MKLLKTAGIVLVLAAGMALFMFFVLGMNPMEKSGYANCVTAQRAEAFVGRMLKFEGEAERETVRTEECARRDKELDKADGPKAGRVRWVECLTGPDCDEAGML
;
A
#
# COMPACT_ATOMS: atom_id res chain seq x y z
N MET A 1 -25.80 44.49 18.56
CA MET A 1 -25.54 43.25 19.34
C MET A 1 -25.84 41.94 18.59
N LYS A 2 -26.92 41.83 17.79
CA LYS A 2 -27.22 40.60 17.02
C LYS A 2 -26.18 40.28 15.93
N LEU A 3 -25.74 41.28 15.16
CA LEU A 3 -24.72 41.15 14.10
C LEU A 3 -23.35 40.67 14.59
N LEU A 4 -22.94 41.08 15.81
CA LEU A 4 -21.67 40.66 16.40
C LEU A 4 -21.67 39.17 16.79
N LYS A 5 -22.84 38.65 17.21
CA LYS A 5 -23.02 37.23 17.55
C LYS A 5 -23.04 36.35 16.29
N THR A 6 -23.67 36.79 15.21
CA THR A 6 -23.66 36.07 13.93
C THR A 6 -22.26 36.01 13.32
N ALA A 7 -21.49 37.10 13.37
CA ALA A 7 -20.12 37.12 12.90
C ALA A 7 -19.21 36.15 13.67
N GLY A 8 -19.36 36.08 15.00
CA GLY A 8 -18.62 35.12 15.84
C GLY A 8 -18.92 33.66 15.50
N ILE A 9 -20.20 33.33 15.26
CA ILE A 9 -20.61 31.95 14.91
C ILE A 9 -20.03 31.52 13.55
N VAL A 10 -20.06 32.41 12.55
CA VAL A 10 -19.49 32.11 11.21
C VAL A 10 -17.99 31.85 11.30
N LEU A 11 -17.27 32.60 12.14
CA LEU A 11 -15.82 32.45 12.31
C LEU A 11 -15.46 31.12 12.97
N VAL A 12 -16.24 30.67 13.96
CA VAL A 12 -16.07 29.36 14.60
C VAL A 12 -16.36 28.21 13.63
N LEU A 13 -17.41 28.32 12.81
CA LEU A 13 -17.72 27.31 11.79
C LEU A 13 -16.64 27.23 10.72
N ALA A 14 -16.11 28.37 10.26
CA ALA A 14 -15.02 28.40 9.31
C ALA A 14 -13.73 27.77 9.88
N ALA A 15 -13.39 28.07 11.13
CA ALA A 15 -12.24 27.47 11.81
C ALA A 15 -12.41 25.96 12.01
N GLY A 16 -13.59 25.50 12.42
CA GLY A 16 -13.89 24.07 12.57
C GLY A 16 -13.81 23.31 11.24
N MET A 17 -14.32 23.90 10.15
CA MET A 17 -14.26 23.32 8.82
C MET A 17 -12.83 23.27 8.27
N ALA A 18 -11.99 24.28 8.55
CA ALA A 18 -10.58 24.27 8.18
C ALA A 18 -9.79 23.18 8.92
N LEU A 19 -10.02 23.01 10.22
CA LEU A 19 -9.44 21.92 11.03
C LEU A 19 -9.86 20.54 10.52
N PHE A 20 -11.13 20.37 10.17
CA PHE A 20 -11.63 19.13 9.59
C PHE A 20 -10.98 18.82 8.24
N MET A 21 -10.87 19.80 7.33
CA MET A 21 -10.18 19.61 6.05
C MET A 21 -8.71 19.26 6.24
N PHE A 22 -8.01 19.90 7.19
CA PHE A 22 -6.61 19.59 7.48
C PHE A 22 -6.44 18.13 7.96
N PHE A 23 -7.36 17.65 8.80
CA PHE A 23 -7.33 16.26 9.29
C PHE A 23 -7.62 15.25 8.17
N VAL A 24 -8.63 15.52 7.34
CA VAL A 24 -9.01 14.64 6.22
C VAL A 24 -7.94 14.59 5.13
N LEU A 25 -7.31 15.73 4.81
CA LEU A 25 -6.26 15.80 3.79
C LEU A 25 -4.89 15.31 4.32
N GLY A 26 -4.69 15.29 5.64
CA GLY A 26 -3.46 14.78 6.27
C GLY A 26 -3.39 13.25 6.31
N MET A 27 -4.52 12.55 6.21
CA MET A 27 -4.56 11.10 6.09
C MET A 27 -4.45 10.72 4.60
N ASN A 28 -3.27 10.28 4.16
CA ASN A 28 -3.09 9.68 2.84
C ASN A 28 -3.21 8.15 2.96
N PRO A 29 -4.41 7.55 2.84
CA PRO A 29 -4.59 6.10 2.94
C PRO A 29 -3.93 5.31 1.80
N MET A 30 -3.28 6.00 0.86
CA MET A 30 -2.55 5.41 -0.27
C MET A 30 -1.04 5.63 -0.19
N GLU A 31 -0.53 6.09 0.96
CA GLU A 31 0.92 6.12 1.19
C GLU A 31 1.46 4.68 1.15
N LYS A 32 2.67 4.48 0.63
CA LYS A 32 3.30 3.15 0.54
C LYS A 32 4.07 2.88 1.83
N SER A 33 3.95 1.67 2.36
CA SER A 33 4.67 1.23 3.58
C SER A 33 6.18 1.01 3.36
N GLY A 34 6.61 0.82 2.11
CA GLY A 34 7.96 0.37 1.79
C GLY A 34 8.17 -1.15 1.89
N TYR A 35 7.12 -1.90 2.23
CA TYR A 35 7.08 -3.35 2.19
C TYR A 35 6.24 -3.86 1.01
N ALA A 36 6.45 -5.12 0.64
CA ALA A 36 5.70 -5.81 -0.39
C ALA A 36 5.46 -7.27 0.00
N ASN A 37 4.30 -7.79 -0.41
CA ASN A 37 4.08 -9.23 -0.42
C ASN A 37 4.83 -9.81 -1.63
N CYS A 38 5.91 -10.55 -1.37
CA CYS A 38 6.71 -11.25 -2.37
C CYS A 38 6.23 -12.68 -2.54
N VAL A 39 6.14 -13.13 -3.79
CA VAL A 39 5.96 -14.54 -4.11
C VAL A 39 6.98 -14.97 -5.13
N THR A 40 7.75 -16.00 -4.80
CA THR A 40 8.74 -16.63 -5.69
C THR A 40 8.30 -18.06 -6.01
N ALA A 41 7.95 -18.32 -7.27
CA ALA A 41 7.59 -19.64 -7.75
C ALA A 41 8.77 -20.29 -8.50
N GLN A 42 8.79 -21.63 -8.58
CA GLN A 42 9.82 -22.32 -9.37
C GLN A 42 9.74 -21.98 -10.88
N ARG A 43 8.53 -21.70 -11.38
CA ARG A 43 8.23 -21.42 -12.78
C ARG A 43 7.15 -20.34 -12.90
N ALA A 44 7.23 -19.52 -13.95
CA ALA A 44 6.34 -18.35 -14.13
C ALA A 44 4.87 -18.76 -14.36
N GLU A 45 4.65 -19.95 -14.93
CA GLU A 45 3.33 -20.51 -15.22
C GLU A 45 2.60 -21.01 -13.98
N ALA A 46 3.27 -21.04 -12.82
CA ALA A 46 2.63 -21.33 -11.55
C ALA A 46 1.62 -20.23 -11.15
N PHE A 47 1.78 -19.01 -11.67
CA PHE A 47 0.86 -17.92 -11.35
C PHE A 47 -0.43 -17.99 -12.16
N VAL A 48 -1.55 -17.83 -11.48
CA VAL A 48 -2.89 -17.79 -12.07
C VAL A 48 -3.30 -16.33 -12.27
N GLY A 49 -3.30 -15.87 -13.52
CA GLY A 49 -3.67 -14.51 -13.89
C GLY A 49 -2.55 -13.50 -13.65
N ARG A 50 -2.91 -12.26 -13.28
CA ARG A 50 -1.98 -11.10 -13.16
C ARG A 50 -1.63 -10.72 -11.72
N MET A 51 -2.10 -11.47 -10.74
CA MET A 51 -1.92 -11.20 -9.31
C MET A 51 -0.95 -12.21 -8.68
N LEU A 52 -0.83 -12.18 -7.34
CA LEU A 52 -0.01 -13.09 -6.53
C LEU A 52 -0.68 -14.46 -6.27
N LYS A 53 -1.72 -14.80 -7.04
CA LYS A 53 -2.36 -16.12 -6.95
C LYS A 53 -1.50 -17.12 -7.72
N PHE A 54 -1.21 -18.26 -7.11
CA PHE A 54 -0.40 -19.31 -7.72
C PHE A 54 -0.96 -20.70 -7.40
N GLU A 55 -0.54 -21.69 -8.17
CA GLU A 55 -0.80 -23.11 -7.98
C GLU A 55 0.53 -23.87 -7.86
N GLY A 56 0.63 -24.76 -6.87
CA GLY A 56 1.84 -25.54 -6.59
C GLY A 56 2.76 -24.86 -5.57
N GLU A 57 4.04 -25.19 -5.64
CA GLU A 57 5.05 -24.72 -4.69
C GLU A 57 5.54 -23.31 -5.04
N ALA A 58 5.37 -22.38 -4.09
CA ALA A 58 5.97 -21.06 -4.11
C ALA A 58 6.31 -20.62 -2.69
N GLU A 59 7.37 -19.82 -2.56
CA GLU A 59 7.72 -19.13 -1.33
C GLU A 59 6.94 -17.81 -1.26
N ARG A 60 6.31 -17.52 -0.12
CA ARG A 60 5.61 -16.26 0.14
C ARG A 60 6.19 -15.62 1.40
N GLU A 61 6.50 -14.34 1.31
CA GLU A 61 7.05 -13.56 2.41
C GLU A 61 6.61 -12.09 2.29
N THR A 62 6.54 -11.39 3.42
CA THR A 62 6.43 -9.92 3.44
C THR A 62 7.80 -9.36 3.73
N VAL A 63 8.39 -8.66 2.75
CA VAL A 63 9.75 -8.11 2.85
C VAL A 63 9.76 -6.68 2.33
N ARG A 64 10.91 -5.99 2.44
CA ARG A 64 11.07 -4.67 1.84
C ARG A 64 10.84 -4.75 0.33
N THR A 65 10.15 -3.76 -0.22
CA THR A 65 9.89 -3.68 -1.66
C THR A 65 11.17 -3.81 -2.50
N GLU A 66 12.26 -3.20 -2.03
CA GLU A 66 13.57 -3.26 -2.68
C GLU A 66 14.13 -4.67 -2.75
N GLU A 67 13.86 -5.51 -1.75
CA GLU A 67 14.30 -6.90 -1.71
C GLU A 67 13.56 -7.74 -2.75
N CYS A 68 12.24 -7.55 -2.89
CA CYS A 68 11.48 -8.17 -3.98
C CYS A 68 11.95 -7.74 -5.36
N ALA A 69 12.16 -6.44 -5.55
CA ALA A 69 12.68 -5.90 -6.80
C ALA A 69 14.07 -6.43 -7.13
N ARG A 70 14.93 -6.64 -6.11
CA ARG A 70 16.22 -7.29 -6.26
C ARG A 70 16.09 -8.74 -6.73
N ARG A 71 15.20 -9.52 -6.11
CA ARG A 71 14.96 -10.93 -6.52
C ARG A 71 14.38 -11.04 -7.93
N ASP A 72 13.43 -10.17 -8.29
CA ASP A 72 12.88 -10.05 -9.66
C ASP A 72 13.99 -9.72 -10.67
N LYS A 73 14.91 -8.83 -10.32
CA LYS A 73 16.09 -8.54 -11.15
C LYS A 73 17.02 -9.74 -11.31
N GLU A 74 17.28 -10.47 -10.23
CA GLU A 74 18.19 -11.62 -10.22
C GLU A 74 17.61 -12.83 -10.97
N LEU A 75 16.31 -13.10 -10.82
CA LEU A 75 15.66 -14.29 -11.37
C LEU A 75 15.00 -14.04 -12.72
N ASP A 76 14.41 -12.87 -12.94
CA ASP A 76 13.57 -12.59 -14.11
C ASP A 76 14.02 -11.34 -14.88
N LYS A 77 15.23 -10.82 -14.61
CA LYS A 77 15.81 -9.66 -15.29
C LYS A 77 14.96 -8.38 -15.17
N ALA A 78 14.19 -8.27 -14.08
CA ALA A 78 13.30 -7.14 -13.79
C ALA A 78 12.12 -7.05 -14.78
N ASP A 79 11.47 -8.18 -15.05
CA ASP A 79 10.21 -8.26 -15.78
C ASP A 79 9.07 -7.49 -15.08
N GLY A 80 9.26 -7.16 -13.80
CA GLY A 80 8.41 -6.28 -13.01
C GLY A 80 7.42 -7.05 -12.14
N PRO A 81 6.67 -6.34 -11.27
CA PRO A 81 5.92 -6.93 -10.16
C PRO A 81 4.83 -7.95 -10.52
N LYS A 82 4.46 -8.07 -11.80
CA LYS A 82 3.32 -8.87 -12.28
C LYS A 82 3.71 -9.95 -13.30
N ALA A 83 5.01 -10.16 -13.53
CA ALA A 83 5.53 -11.07 -14.54
C ALA A 83 6.64 -11.96 -13.94
N GLY A 84 7.09 -12.96 -14.69
CA GLY A 84 8.16 -13.84 -14.24
C GLY A 84 7.78 -14.83 -13.12
N ARG A 85 8.83 -15.37 -12.50
CA ARG A 85 8.83 -16.28 -11.36
C ARG A 85 8.71 -15.53 -10.03
N VAL A 86 9.09 -14.26 -9.99
CA VAL A 86 8.99 -13.38 -8.83
C VAL A 86 7.91 -12.35 -9.10
N ARG A 87 6.82 -12.41 -8.33
CA ARG A 87 5.76 -11.39 -8.37
C ARG A 87 5.60 -10.76 -7.01
N TRP A 88 5.34 -9.46 -6.99
CA TRP A 88 5.22 -8.72 -5.74
C TRP A 88 4.20 -7.59 -5.85
N VAL A 89 3.57 -7.26 -4.72
CA VAL A 89 2.63 -6.13 -4.62
C VAL A 89 3.05 -5.29 -3.44
N GLU A 90 3.28 -3.99 -3.69
CA GLU A 90 3.57 -3.03 -2.63
C GLU A 90 2.38 -2.86 -1.71
N CYS A 91 2.71 -2.84 -0.44
CA CYS A 91 1.78 -2.63 0.65
C CYS A 91 1.51 -1.14 0.85
N LEU A 92 0.25 -0.78 1.04
CA LEU A 92 -0.12 0.55 1.52
C LEU A 92 0.14 0.66 3.02
N THR A 93 0.42 1.87 3.49
CA THR A 93 0.58 2.21 4.90
C THR A 93 -0.75 1.94 5.61
N GLY A 94 -0.76 0.94 6.49
CA GLY A 94 -1.96 0.48 7.18
C GLY A 94 -1.75 -0.87 7.85
N PRO A 95 -2.67 -1.26 8.76
CA PRO A 95 -2.52 -2.47 9.58
C PRO A 95 -2.44 -3.74 8.73
N ASP A 96 -3.11 -3.77 7.58
CA ASP A 96 -3.26 -4.98 6.77
C ASP A 96 -1.99 -5.50 6.09
N CYS A 97 -0.90 -4.75 6.05
CA CYS A 97 0.35 -5.23 5.44
C CYS A 97 1.51 -5.37 6.43
N ASP A 98 1.59 -4.48 7.42
CA ASP A 98 2.58 -4.60 8.49
C ASP A 98 2.21 -5.74 9.46
N GLU A 99 0.91 -6.06 9.61
CA GLU A 99 0.42 -7.12 10.51
C GLU A 99 0.09 -8.44 9.78
N ALA A 100 -0.20 -8.44 8.47
CA ALA A 100 -0.54 -9.67 7.73
C ALA A 100 0.67 -10.54 7.34
N GLY A 101 1.90 -10.05 7.54
CA GLY A 101 3.11 -10.86 7.45
C GLY A 101 3.43 -11.65 8.72
N MET A 102 2.65 -11.48 9.79
CA MET A 102 2.91 -12.04 11.14
C MET A 102 1.91 -13.12 11.60
N LEU A 103 1.04 -13.63 10.72
CA LEU A 103 0.13 -14.74 11.00
C LEU A 103 0.33 -15.93 10.06
#